data_AF-A0A658QW42-F1
#
_entry.id   AF-A0A658QW42-F1
#
_cell.length_a   1.000
_cell.length_b   1.000
_cell.length_c   1.000
_cell.angle_alpha   90.00
_cell.angle_beta   90.00
_cell.angle_gamma   90.00
#
_symmetry.space_group_name_H-M   'P 1'
#
loop_
_entity.id
_entity.type
_entity.pdbx_description
1 polymer ?
#
loop_
_entity_poly.entity_id
_entity_poly.type
_entity_poly.pdbx_seq_one_letter_code
_entity_poly.pdbx_strand_id
1 'polypeptide(L)'
;MKTLTIKDLPVTEELDRRAMSAVRGGSSYFVPGFDMSKVSLSFNTQQMIQQDQKTFNENGANVAFADDIDSKVKPVQTARNTSNINIGGGLAWA
;
A
#
# COMPACT_ATOMS: atom_id res chain seq x y z
N MET A 1 -11.03 62.19 -11.50
CA MET A 1 -11.43 60.88 -12.08
C MET A 1 -10.24 60.34 -12.87
N LYS A 2 -9.69 59.19 -12.50
CA LYS A 2 -8.61 58.55 -13.27
C LYS A 2 -9.23 57.40 -14.06
N THR A 3 -9.23 57.51 -15.38
CA THR A 3 -9.70 56.47 -16.29
C THR A 3 -8.80 55.26 -16.22
N LEU A 4 -9.38 54.09 -15.94
CA LEU A 4 -8.71 52.80 -16.13
C LEU A 4 -8.57 52.56 -17.63
N THR A 5 -7.35 52.65 -18.16
CA THR A 5 -7.07 52.26 -19.53
C THR A 5 -6.91 50.74 -19.57
N ILE A 6 -7.97 50.03 -19.95
CA ILE A 6 -7.89 48.60 -20.24
C ILE A 6 -7.15 48.48 -21.58
N LYS A 7 -5.90 48.00 -21.53
CA LYS A 7 -5.21 47.57 -22.74
C LYS A 7 -5.78 46.20 -23.08
N ASP A 8 -6.52 46.11 -24.18
CA ASP A 8 -6.84 44.82 -24.77
C ASP A 8 -5.52 44.15 -25.14
N LEU A 9 -5.27 42.97 -24.54
CA LEU A 9 -4.11 42.16 -24.86
C LEU A 9 -4.34 41.61 -26.27
N PRO A 10 -3.54 41.99 -27.28
CA PRO A 10 -3.77 41.54 -28.64
C PRO A 10 -3.70 40.00 -28.69
N VAL A 11 -4.76 39.36 -29.19
CA VAL A 11 -4.84 37.91 -29.41
C VAL A 11 -4.03 37.53 -30.66
N THR A 12 -2.77 37.98 -30.74
CA THR A 12 -1.92 37.75 -31.93
C THR A 12 -0.44 37.60 -31.61
N GLU A 13 -0.04 37.38 -30.36
CA GLU A 13 1.29 36.81 -30.13
C GLU A 13 1.16 35.28 -30.10
N GLU A 14 1.21 34.66 -31.29
CA GLU A 14 1.58 33.26 -31.36
C GLU A 14 2.93 33.14 -30.65
N LEU A 15 2.91 32.47 -29.51
CA LEU A 15 4.13 32.17 -28.76
C LEU A 15 5.06 31.39 -29.70
N ASP A 16 6.16 32.01 -30.11
CA ASP A 16 7.20 31.34 -30.90
C ASP A 16 7.65 30.07 -30.15
N ARG A 17 8.08 29.06 -30.91
CA ARG A 17 8.58 27.77 -30.42
C ARG A 17 9.52 27.92 -29.22
N ARG A 18 10.36 28.96 -29.21
CA ARG A 18 11.28 29.27 -28.10
C ARG A 18 10.54 29.70 -26.84
N ALA A 19 9.59 30.61 -26.94
CA ALA A 19 8.77 31.04 -25.80
C ALA A 19 7.89 29.89 -25.29
N MET A 20 7.31 29.08 -26.19
CA MET A 20 6.60 27.85 -25.82
C MET A 20 7.49 26.84 -25.11
N SER A 21 8.80 26.85 -25.37
CA SER A 21 9.77 26.00 -24.66
C SER A 21 9.99 26.40 -23.21
N ALA A 22 9.80 27.67 -22.86
CA ALA A 22 9.89 28.13 -21.47
C ALA A 22 8.63 27.76 -20.67
N VAL A 23 7.45 27.83 -21.30
CA VAL A 23 6.15 27.51 -20.67
C VAL A 23 6.04 26.04 -20.28
N ARG A 24 6.51 25.11 -21.13
CA ARG A 24 6.47 23.66 -20.88
C ARG A 24 7.63 23.14 -20.02
N GLY A 25 8.48 24.04 -19.51
CA GLY A 25 9.79 23.69 -18.96
C GLY A 25 10.74 23.32 -20.10
N GLY A 26 11.90 23.97 -20.16
CA GLY A 26 12.93 23.61 -21.13
C GLY A 26 13.34 22.16 -20.92
N SER A 27 13.66 21.46 -22.01
CA SER A 27 14.36 20.17 -21.96
C SER A 27 15.79 20.41 -21.45
N SER A 28 15.91 20.71 -20.16
CA SER A 28 17.12 20.42 -19.43
C SER A 28 17.42 18.93 -19.67
N TYR A 29 18.67 18.62 -20.00
CA TYR A 29 19.17 17.26 -20.21
C TYR A 29 19.06 16.37 -18.95
N PHE A 30 18.53 16.92 -17.86
CA PHE A 30 17.99 16.15 -16.75
C PHE A 30 16.49 16.02 -16.92
N VAL A 31 16.06 14.77 -17.10
CA VAL A 31 14.71 14.22 -16.91
C VAL A 31 13.91 15.11 -15.95
N PRO A 32 12.63 15.49 -16.24
CA PRO A 32 11.83 16.21 -15.26
C PRO A 32 11.82 15.37 -13.98
N GLY A 33 12.56 15.84 -12.98
CA GLY A 33 12.77 15.11 -11.74
C GLY A 33 11.40 14.86 -11.12
N PHE A 34 11.02 13.60 -11.00
CA PHE A 34 9.89 13.23 -10.16
C PHE A 34 10.29 13.59 -8.73
N ASP A 35 9.62 14.60 -8.18
CA ASP A 35 9.82 15.00 -6.80
C ASP A 35 9.24 13.92 -5.87
N MET A 36 10.07 12.94 -5.53
CA MET A 36 9.71 11.85 -4.62
C MET A 36 9.34 12.36 -3.23
N SER A 37 9.72 13.58 -2.85
CA SER A 37 9.34 14.16 -1.55
C SER A 37 7.83 14.44 -1.46
N LYS A 38 7.12 14.45 -2.60
CA LYS A 38 5.65 14.56 -2.66
C LYS A 38 4.92 13.22 -2.64
N VAL A 39 5.64 12.10 -2.63
CA VAL A 39 5.05 10.75 -2.50
C VAL A 39 4.96 10.42 -1.01
N SER A 40 3.83 10.76 -0.37
CA SER A 40 3.55 10.31 1.00
C SER A 40 2.81 8.97 0.96
N LEU A 41 3.45 7.93 1.50
CA LEU A 41 2.86 6.60 1.66
C LEU A 41 2.75 6.33 3.16
N SER A 42 1.52 6.27 3.68
CA SER A 42 1.26 5.93 5.08
C SER A 42 0.48 4.63 5.13
N PHE A 43 0.99 3.68 5.90
CA PHE A 43 0.36 2.38 6.08
C PHE A 43 0.23 2.09 7.57
N ASN A 44 -0.95 1.61 7.97
CA ASN A 44 -1.20 1.09 9.31
C ASN A 44 -1.73 -0.34 9.16
N THR A 45 -0.89 -1.32 9.42
CA THR A 45 -1.27 -2.74 9.40
C THR A 45 -1.53 -3.20 10.81
N GLN A 46 -2.80 -3.27 11.22
CA GLN A 46 -3.18 -3.90 12.48
C GLN A 46 -3.31 -5.41 12.28
N GLN A 47 -2.66 -6.18 13.15
CA GLN A 47 -2.64 -7.63 13.10
C GLN A 47 -3.09 -8.20 14.44
N MET A 48 -4.35 -8.63 14.51
CA MET A 48 -4.86 -9.39 15.66
C MET A 48 -5.18 -10.81 15.23
N ILE A 49 -4.63 -11.80 15.93
CA ILE A 49 -5.18 -13.16 15.91
C ILE A 49 -5.54 -13.54 17.34
N GLN A 50 -6.78 -13.98 17.50
CA GLN A 50 -7.24 -14.63 18.72
C GLN A 50 -7.54 -16.10 18.39
N GLN A 51 -6.98 -17.00 19.17
CA GLN A 51 -7.17 -18.44 19.04
C GLN A 51 -7.61 -19.01 20.38
N ASP A 52 -8.76 -19.68 20.39
CA ASP A 52 -9.24 -20.50 21.50
C ASP A 52 -9.44 -21.93 20.99
N GLN A 53 -8.87 -22.92 21.67
CA GLN A 53 -9.02 -24.32 21.33
C GLN A 53 -9.37 -25.12 22.59
N LYS A 54 -10.58 -25.66 22.62
CA LYS A 54 -11.06 -26.56 23.66
C LYS A 54 -11.12 -27.98 23.09
N THR A 55 -10.40 -28.91 23.72
CA THR A 55 -10.40 -30.32 23.33
C THR A 55 -10.90 -31.16 24.49
N PHE A 56 -11.95 -31.95 24.24
CA PHE A 56 -12.49 -32.92 25.17
C PHE A 56 -12.22 -34.32 24.64
N ASN A 57 -11.74 -35.20 25.51
CA ASN A 57 -11.47 -36.60 25.18
C ASN A 57 -12.03 -37.48 26.29
N GLU A 58 -13.15 -38.12 26.01
CA GLU A 58 -13.79 -39.07 26.91
C GLU A 58 -13.48 -40.48 26.41
N ASN A 59 -12.53 -41.16 27.06
CA ASN A 59 -12.13 -42.51 26.71
C ASN A 59 -12.32 -43.45 27.90
N GLY A 60 -12.83 -44.66 27.65
CA GLY A 60 -13.07 -45.65 28.70
C GLY A 60 -14.23 -45.34 29.66
N ALA A 61 -15.24 -44.60 29.21
CA ALA A 61 -16.41 -44.29 30.05
C ALA A 61 -17.36 -45.51 30.18
N ASN A 62 -17.67 -45.90 31.42
CA ASN A 62 -18.59 -46.99 31.78
C ASN A 62 -18.21 -48.38 31.24
N VAL A 63 -16.95 -48.80 31.39
CA VAL A 63 -16.48 -50.10 30.91
C VAL A 63 -16.07 -51.02 32.06
N ALA A 64 -16.75 -52.17 32.19
CA ALA A 64 -16.57 -53.09 33.30
C ALA A 64 -15.46 -54.15 33.07
N PHE A 65 -15.23 -54.57 31.82
CA PHE A 65 -14.17 -55.49 31.44
C PHE A 65 -13.60 -55.07 30.08
N ALA A 66 -12.64 -54.14 30.09
CA ALA A 66 -11.93 -53.74 28.89
C ALA A 66 -10.43 -53.91 29.05
N ASP A 67 -9.83 -54.39 27.96
CA ASP A 67 -8.41 -54.32 27.68
C ASP A 67 -8.17 -53.42 26.45
N ASP A 68 -6.96 -52.85 26.36
CA ASP A 68 -6.49 -52.05 25.22
C ASP A 68 -7.34 -50.82 24.83
N ILE A 69 -7.95 -50.13 25.81
CA ILE A 69 -8.60 -48.84 25.55
C ILE A 69 -7.55 -47.74 25.42
N ASP A 70 -7.31 -47.28 24.18
CA ASP A 70 -6.39 -46.17 23.87
C ASP A 70 -7.15 -44.97 23.30
N SER A 71 -6.63 -43.76 23.55
CA SER A 71 -7.07 -42.57 22.83
C SER A 71 -5.88 -41.65 22.58
N LYS A 72 -5.68 -41.34 21.30
CA LYS A 72 -4.54 -40.56 20.82
C LYS A 72 -5.01 -39.22 20.27
N VAL A 73 -5.23 -38.27 21.16
CA VAL A 73 -5.68 -36.91 20.79
C VAL A 73 -4.49 -35.98 20.61
N LYS A 74 -4.35 -35.41 19.40
CA LYS A 74 -3.26 -34.52 19.01
C LYS A 74 -3.79 -33.24 18.36
N PRO A 75 -4.43 -32.34 19.13
CA PRO A 75 -5.03 -31.16 18.56
C PRO A 75 -3.93 -30.14 18.26
N VAL A 76 -3.85 -29.67 17.02
CA VAL A 76 -2.84 -28.70 16.57
C VAL A 76 -3.55 -27.42 16.15
N GLN A 77 -3.23 -26.32 16.84
CA GLN A 77 -3.69 -24.99 16.45
C GLN A 77 -2.53 -24.21 15.85
N THR A 78 -2.68 -23.78 14.60
CA THR A 78 -1.67 -22.94 13.94
C THR A 78 -2.34 -21.66 13.46
N ALA A 79 -1.87 -20.52 13.97
CA ALA A 79 -2.23 -19.20 13.46
C ALA A 79 -1.06 -18.63 12.67
N ARG A 80 -1.39 -17.96 11.56
CA ARG A 80 -0.44 -17.14 10.84
C ARG A 80 -1.06 -15.78 10.54
N ASN A 81 -0.54 -14.73 11.17
CA ASN A 81 -0.84 -13.36 10.78
C ASN A 81 0.33 -12.84 9.95
N THR A 82 0.13 -12.56 8.68
CA THR A 82 1.19 -12.02 7.81
C THR A 82 0.66 -10.76 7.13
N SER A 83 1.36 -9.65 7.32
CA SER A 83 1.09 -8.37 6.66
C SER A 83 2.29 -8.09 5.78
N ASN A 84 2.03 -7.93 4.49
CA ASN A 84 3.05 -7.58 3.53
C ASN A 84 2.65 -6.28 2.84
N ILE A 85 3.53 -5.28 2.90
CA ILE A 85 3.38 -4.03 2.16
C ILE A 85 4.40 -4.10 1.02
N ASN A 86 3.92 -4.43 -0.18
CA ASN A 86 4.75 -4.42 -1.38
C ASN A 86 4.62 -3.06 -2.06
N ILE A 87 5.62 -2.20 -1.87
CA ILE A 87 5.80 -0.99 -2.67
C ILE A 87 6.73 -1.42 -3.80
N GLY A 88 6.16 -1.90 -4.90
CA GLY A 88 6.91 -2.51 -6.00
C GLY A 88 8.14 -1.68 -6.40
N GLY A 89 9.22 -2.36 -6.79
CA GLY A 89 10.51 -1.76 -7.16
C GLY A 89 10.47 -0.88 -8.41
N GLY A 90 9.71 0.20 -8.37
CA GLY A 90 9.64 1.23 -9.39
C GLY A 90 10.28 2.50 -8.86
N LEU A 91 11.61 2.53 -8.81
CA LEU A 91 12.50 3.70 -9.02
C LEU A 91 13.98 3.24 -9.01
N ALA A 92 14.24 2.12 -9.67
CA ALA A 92 15.57 1.84 -10.19
C ALA A 92 15.59 2.45 -11.60
N TRP A 93 16.40 3.49 -11.79
CA TRP A 93 16.80 4.11 -13.06
C TRP A 93 15.76 5.01 -13.76
N ALA A 94 15.86 6.32 -13.46
CA ALA A 94 15.78 7.39 -14.45
C ALA A 94 16.52 8.63 -13.90
#